data_AF-A0A813JEH3-F1
#
_entry.id   AF-A0A813JEH3-F1
#
_cell.length_a   1.000
_cell.length_b   1.000
_cell.length_c   1.000
_cell.angle_alpha   90.00
_cell.angle_beta   90.00
_cell.angle_gamma   90.00
#
_symmetry.space_group_name_H-M   'P 1'
#
loop_
_entity.id
_entity.type
_entity.pdbx_description
1 polymer ?
#
loop_
_entity_poly.entity_id
_entity_poly.type
_entity_poly.pdbx_seq_one_letter_code
_entity_poly.pdbx_strand_id
1 'polypeptide(L)'
;EAKPPVLAAKAVEGAPCEAAVPEGKKRRQATSAGPPRSLPEQKTEPDPPAASPADGPADQGKKNKKNERRKQQLKEKQAILKQKQKEDKKKLKQKGQSSGGFAQKAQSSGGGEEKVELDWPFDPDPADHCETPLEAYRALKPVLTTLAAVLGKSPEELRIFDPYFCTGRVKEHLASLGFPHVHNERADFYAVAEAKKEPLFDVLITNPPYTSSAPVRQRSSMFSGTTDHVERLLRYCLTCQRPCACLMPNYVYMKGYFNQLMKGLSIAAIEPSQRYTYEAPRCPATPTQGSGGKGGVLDAHGAGRNKKTRKTAPFMSFWYLVQPKTGAACSADWLGSCVSDAAAKVHRFADLPMNLRDAADPNRVQKTWAEKQGPKIGRDGKPLCKQCGQVDGNCKHTRN
;
A
#
# COMPACT_ATOMS: atom_id res chain seq x y z
N GLU A 1 26.22 -42.65 -39.10
CA GLU A 1 25.75 -41.75 -38.03
C GLU A 1 24.83 -40.70 -38.62
N ALA A 2 23.55 -40.76 -38.29
CA ALA A 2 22.51 -39.94 -38.89
C ALA A 2 22.34 -38.61 -38.12
N LYS A 3 22.40 -37.49 -38.85
CA LYS A 3 22.06 -36.15 -38.35
C LYS A 3 20.55 -36.04 -38.10
N PRO A 4 20.09 -35.40 -37.00
CA PRO A 4 18.67 -35.17 -36.77
C PRO A 4 18.13 -33.99 -37.60
N PRO A 5 16.83 -33.97 -37.92
CA PRO A 5 16.22 -32.92 -38.72
C PRO A 5 15.89 -31.67 -37.90
N VAL A 6 16.12 -30.52 -38.51
CA VAL A 6 15.74 -29.19 -38.02
C VAL A 6 14.25 -28.99 -38.26
N LEU A 7 13.46 -28.85 -37.17
CA LEU A 7 12.06 -28.46 -37.24
C LEU A 7 11.95 -26.93 -37.30
N ALA A 8 11.42 -26.43 -38.43
CA ALA A 8 11.07 -25.04 -38.63
C ALA A 8 9.81 -24.68 -37.83
N ALA A 9 9.92 -23.69 -36.95
CA ALA A 9 8.78 -23.09 -36.27
C ALA A 9 8.02 -22.16 -37.24
N LYS A 10 6.78 -22.51 -37.57
CA LYS A 10 5.85 -21.61 -38.25
C LYS A 10 5.34 -20.57 -37.25
N ALA A 11 5.52 -19.30 -37.60
CA ALA A 11 4.85 -18.18 -36.95
C ALA A 11 3.33 -18.30 -37.18
N VAL A 12 2.56 -18.29 -36.10
CA VAL A 12 1.09 -18.16 -36.15
C VAL A 12 0.80 -16.67 -35.94
N GLU A 13 0.45 -15.99 -37.02
CA GLU A 13 -0.11 -14.64 -36.98
C GLU A 13 -1.51 -14.72 -36.34
N GLY A 14 -1.67 -14.08 -35.18
CA GLY A 14 -2.94 -13.96 -34.49
C GLY A 14 -3.81 -12.87 -35.11
N ALA A 15 -4.96 -13.27 -35.65
CA ALA A 15 -6.00 -12.38 -36.15
C ALA A 15 -6.70 -11.60 -35.00
N PRO A 16 -7.21 -10.38 -35.27
CA PRO A 16 -7.92 -9.57 -34.28
C PRO A 16 -9.34 -10.08 -34.00
N CYS A 17 -9.76 -10.00 -32.74
CA CYS A 17 -11.15 -10.23 -32.32
C CYS A 17 -12.07 -9.11 -32.84
N GLU A 18 -12.77 -9.36 -33.94
CA GLU A 18 -13.97 -8.61 -34.32
C GLU A 18 -15.18 -9.13 -33.52
N ALA A 19 -15.77 -8.26 -32.71
CA ALA A 19 -17.04 -8.52 -32.04
C ALA A 19 -18.19 -8.27 -33.03
N ALA A 20 -18.91 -9.34 -33.37
CA ALA A 20 -20.10 -9.28 -34.20
C ALA A 20 -21.26 -8.56 -33.49
N VAL A 21 -21.80 -7.54 -34.16
CA VAL A 21 -23.10 -6.91 -33.85
C VAL A 21 -24.20 -7.70 -34.55
N PRO A 22 -25.31 -8.08 -33.88
CA PRO A 22 -26.49 -8.52 -34.61
C PRO A 22 -27.44 -7.35 -34.89
N GLU A 23 -27.61 -7.04 -36.17
CA GLU A 23 -28.69 -6.22 -36.70
C GLU A 23 -30.04 -6.96 -36.68
N GLY A 24 -31.05 -6.30 -36.11
CA GLY A 24 -32.36 -6.09 -36.73
C GLY A 24 -33.45 -7.18 -36.61
N LYS A 25 -34.60 -6.81 -36.02
CA LYS A 25 -35.90 -6.71 -36.74
C LYS A 25 -37.08 -6.20 -35.89
N LYS A 26 -37.76 -5.19 -36.49
CA LYS A 26 -39.23 -4.97 -36.61
C LYS A 26 -40.08 -4.59 -35.39
N ARG A 27 -40.30 -3.27 -35.27
CA ARG A 27 -41.59 -2.53 -35.43
C ARG A 27 -42.90 -3.31 -35.20
N ARG A 28 -43.63 -2.97 -34.13
CA ARG A 28 -45.11 -2.89 -34.09
C ARG A 28 -45.57 -1.68 -33.28
N GLN A 29 -46.68 -1.10 -33.74
CA GLN A 29 -47.27 0.18 -33.36
C GLN A 29 -48.21 0.07 -32.13
N ALA A 30 -48.25 1.20 -31.39
CA ALA A 30 -49.39 1.91 -30.79
C ALA A 30 -50.50 1.19 -29.99
N THR A 31 -50.68 1.64 -28.75
CA THR A 31 -51.90 2.15 -28.06
C THR A 31 -51.49 2.34 -26.59
N SER A 32 -51.90 3.29 -25.75
CA SER A 32 -52.99 4.27 -25.69
C SER A 32 -52.64 5.27 -24.58
N ALA A 33 -53.18 6.48 -24.68
CA ALA A 33 -53.03 7.57 -23.71
C ALA A 33 -53.49 7.22 -22.29
N GLY A 34 -52.73 7.68 -21.30
CA GLY A 34 -53.09 7.72 -19.88
C GLY A 34 -52.74 9.11 -19.30
N PRO A 35 -53.52 9.62 -18.33
CA PRO A 35 -53.53 11.04 -17.96
C PRO A 35 -52.28 11.49 -17.20
N PRO A 36 -51.97 12.81 -17.20
CA PRO A 36 -50.78 13.34 -16.55
C PRO A 36 -50.85 13.14 -15.03
N ARG A 37 -49.86 12.44 -14.49
CA ARG A 37 -49.61 12.37 -13.05
C ARG A 37 -49.22 13.76 -12.54
N SER A 38 -50.02 14.25 -11.61
CA SER A 38 -49.78 15.43 -10.78
C SER A 38 -48.36 15.45 -10.21
N LEU A 39 -47.68 16.57 -10.43
CA LEU A 39 -46.41 16.93 -9.80
C LEU A 39 -46.60 16.95 -8.27
N PRO A 40 -45.69 16.36 -7.48
CA PRO A 40 -45.71 16.57 -6.04
C PRO A 40 -45.33 18.02 -5.72
N GLU A 41 -46.16 18.63 -4.86
CA GLU A 41 -45.97 19.96 -4.29
C GLU A 41 -44.53 20.16 -3.79
N GLN A 42 -43.91 21.24 -4.27
CA GLN A 42 -42.69 21.79 -3.69
C GLN A 42 -43.03 22.26 -2.26
N LYS A 43 -42.62 21.48 -1.27
CA LYS A 43 -42.50 21.98 0.10
C LYS A 43 -41.46 23.08 0.12
N THR A 44 -41.92 24.30 0.34
CA THR A 44 -41.12 25.46 0.72
C THR A 44 -40.23 25.10 1.91
N GLU A 45 -38.92 25.31 1.74
CA GLU A 45 -37.94 25.20 2.83
C GLU A 45 -38.30 26.22 3.94
N PRO A 46 -38.17 25.85 5.22
CA PRO A 46 -38.32 26.80 6.32
C PRO A 46 -37.17 27.82 6.30
N ASP A 47 -37.51 29.08 6.57
CA ASP A 47 -36.57 30.19 6.69
C ASP A 47 -35.37 29.84 7.61
N PRO A 48 -34.16 30.31 7.25
CA PRO A 48 -32.97 30.10 8.08
C PRO A 48 -33.17 30.71 9.47
N PRO A 49 -32.74 30.02 10.54
CA PRO A 49 -32.86 30.54 11.90
C PRO A 49 -32.08 31.86 12.04
N ALA A 50 -32.74 32.83 12.66
CA ALA A 50 -32.21 34.15 12.98
C ALA A 50 -30.80 34.06 13.60
N ALA A 51 -29.90 34.89 13.07
CA ALA A 51 -28.52 35.01 13.52
C ALA A 51 -28.44 35.17 15.04
N SER A 52 -27.70 34.27 15.68
CA SER A 52 -27.37 34.37 17.10
C SER A 52 -26.52 35.62 17.37
N PRO A 53 -26.66 36.25 18.56
CA PRO A 53 -25.98 37.50 18.88
C PRO A 53 -24.46 37.31 18.85
N ALA A 54 -23.79 38.28 18.23
CA ALA A 54 -22.35 38.32 18.06
C ALA A 54 -21.61 38.14 19.41
N ASP A 55 -20.76 37.12 19.48
CA ASP A 55 -19.76 36.97 20.53
C ASP A 55 -18.86 38.20 20.57
N GLY A 56 -18.82 38.86 21.73
CA GLY A 56 -18.09 40.10 21.94
C GLY A 56 -16.59 40.00 21.62
N PRO A 57 -15.93 41.12 21.25
CA PRO A 57 -14.56 41.18 20.72
C PRO A 57 -13.43 40.74 21.66
N ALA A 58 -13.73 40.21 22.85
CA ALA A 58 -12.74 39.89 23.87
C ALA A 58 -12.06 38.51 23.74
N ASP A 59 -12.61 37.54 22.97
CA ASP A 59 -12.05 36.17 22.89
C ASP A 59 -11.16 35.90 21.66
N GLN A 60 -11.17 36.76 20.64
CA GLN A 60 -10.35 36.57 19.44
C GLN A 60 -8.84 36.77 19.70
N GLY A 61 -8.46 37.66 20.62
CA GLY A 61 -7.06 37.93 20.95
C GLY A 61 -6.30 36.74 21.58
N LYS A 62 -7.01 35.88 22.35
CA LYS A 62 -6.40 34.71 23.01
C LYS A 62 -6.08 33.58 22.02
N LYS A 63 -6.91 33.40 20.99
CA LYS A 63 -6.70 32.39 19.94
C LYS A 63 -5.50 32.72 19.05
N ASN A 64 -5.30 34.00 18.69
CA ASN A 64 -4.15 34.43 17.88
C ASN A 64 -2.81 34.25 18.61
N LYS A 65 -2.72 34.62 19.89
CA LYS A 65 -1.49 34.46 20.70
C LYS A 65 -1.07 33.00 20.87
N LYS A 66 -2.04 32.07 20.94
CA LYS A 66 -1.76 30.62 21.03
C LYS A 66 -1.22 30.05 19.71
N ASN A 67 -1.73 30.51 18.57
CA ASN A 67 -1.25 30.10 17.25
C ASN A 67 0.17 30.62 16.97
N GLU A 68 0.48 31.86 17.36
CA GLU A 68 1.85 32.40 17.22
C GLU A 68 2.86 31.63 18.07
N ARG A 69 2.54 31.32 19.33
CA ARG A 69 3.39 30.49 20.19
C ARG A 69 3.67 29.11 19.59
N ARG A 70 2.65 28.46 19.02
CA ARG A 70 2.83 27.17 18.31
C ARG A 70 3.73 27.30 17.09
N LYS A 71 3.57 28.36 16.30
CA LYS A 71 4.41 28.64 15.12
C LYS A 71 5.88 28.87 15.50
N GLN A 72 6.13 29.55 16.62
CA GLN A 72 7.47 29.79 17.14
C GLN A 72 8.12 28.50 17.68
N GLN A 73 7.38 27.68 18.44
CA GLN A 73 7.85 26.37 18.92
C GLN A 73 8.20 25.41 17.78
N LEU A 74 7.43 25.41 16.68
CA LEU A 74 7.75 24.60 15.50
C LEU A 74 9.04 25.05 14.81
N LYS A 75 9.25 26.37 14.68
CA LYS A 75 10.49 26.92 14.10
C LYS A 75 11.71 26.56 14.94
N GLU A 76 11.61 26.67 16.26
CA GLU A 76 12.69 26.32 17.20
C GLU A 76 13.02 24.82 17.13
N LYS A 77 12.01 23.95 17.12
CA LYS A 77 12.21 22.50 16.99
C LYS A 77 12.88 22.12 15.66
N GLN A 78 12.53 22.80 14.56
CA GLN A 78 13.19 22.60 13.26
C GLN A 78 14.65 23.06 13.26
N ALA A 79 14.97 24.17 13.95
CA ALA A 79 16.35 24.66 14.07
C ALA A 79 17.23 23.66 14.85
N ILE A 80 16.73 23.13 15.97
CA ILE A 80 17.43 22.11 16.77
C ILE A 80 17.70 20.85 15.95
N LEU A 81 16.73 20.39 15.16
CA LEU A 81 16.89 19.20 14.32
C LEU A 81 17.98 19.39 13.25
N LYS A 82 18.01 20.57 12.60
CA LYS A 82 19.04 20.93 11.61
C LYS A 82 20.43 21.04 12.24
N GLN A 83 20.53 21.51 13.47
CA GLN A 83 21.81 21.59 14.19
C GLN A 83 22.34 20.19 14.51
N LYS A 84 21.50 19.29 15.01
CA LYS A 84 21.86 17.89 15.30
C LYS A 84 22.34 17.15 14.05
N GLN A 85 21.66 17.32 12.92
CA GLN A 85 22.07 16.74 11.64
C GLN A 85 23.45 17.25 11.17
N LYS A 86 23.76 18.54 11.39
CA LYS A 86 25.09 19.10 11.07
C LYS A 86 26.19 18.53 11.97
N GLU A 87 25.91 18.32 13.26
CA GLU A 87 26.85 17.71 14.20
C GLU A 87 27.14 16.24 13.87
N ASP A 88 26.11 15.46 13.56
CA ASP A 88 26.27 14.06 13.16
C ASP A 88 27.10 13.94 11.87
N LYS A 89 26.87 14.82 10.89
CA LYS A 89 27.67 14.89 9.65
C LYS A 89 29.14 15.28 9.92
N LYS A 90 29.42 16.14 10.89
CA LYS A 90 30.78 16.48 11.31
C LYS A 90 31.48 15.29 12.00
N LYS A 91 30.76 14.55 12.86
CA LYS A 91 31.28 13.36 13.54
C LYS A 91 31.63 12.23 12.57
N LEU A 92 30.84 12.03 11.51
CA LEU A 92 31.16 11.07 10.45
C LEU A 92 32.44 11.46 9.69
N LYS A 93 32.63 12.75 9.37
CA LYS A 93 33.84 13.21 8.67
C LYS A 93 35.11 13.08 9.51
N GLN A 94 35.03 13.33 10.83
CA GLN A 94 36.19 13.18 11.72
C GLN A 94 36.61 11.72 11.92
N LYS A 95 35.68 10.76 11.88
CA LYS A 95 36.02 9.32 11.98
C LYS A 95 36.70 8.76 10.72
N GLY A 96 36.62 9.43 9.57
CA GLY A 96 37.23 8.98 8.32
C GLY A 96 38.70 9.36 8.11
N GLN A 97 39.30 10.18 8.99
CA GLN A 97 40.65 10.73 8.79
C GLN A 97 41.72 10.16 9.74
N SER A 98 41.39 9.24 10.65
CA SER A 98 42.34 8.73 11.68
C SER A 98 42.82 7.29 11.50
N SER A 99 42.67 6.68 10.30
CA SER A 99 43.16 5.32 10.03
C SER A 99 44.19 5.27 8.90
N GLY A 100 45.11 6.24 8.86
CA GLY A 100 46.28 6.23 7.98
C GLY A 100 47.55 6.09 8.82
N GLY A 101 48.07 4.86 8.92
CA GLY A 101 49.40 4.65 9.49
C GLY A 101 49.57 3.33 10.24
N PHE A 102 49.65 2.21 9.51
CA PHE A 102 50.53 1.09 9.89
C PHE A 102 50.81 0.28 8.62
N ALA A 103 51.80 0.73 7.86
CA ALA A 103 52.43 -0.06 6.81
C ALA A 103 53.48 -0.96 7.48
N GLN A 104 53.11 -2.20 7.77
CA GLN A 104 54.09 -3.27 7.94
C GLN A 104 53.72 -4.47 7.06
N LYS A 105 54.71 -4.77 6.25
CA LYS A 105 54.84 -5.78 5.21
C LYS A 105 54.62 -7.17 5.80
N ALA A 106 53.44 -7.75 5.61
CA ALA A 106 53.19 -9.17 5.74
C ALA A 106 52.62 -9.66 4.42
N GLN A 107 53.46 -10.31 3.61
CA GLN A 107 53.02 -11.11 2.47
C GLN A 107 52.28 -12.32 3.04
N SER A 108 50.99 -12.16 3.33
CA SER A 108 50.07 -13.28 3.39
C SER A 108 49.41 -13.39 2.01
N SER A 109 49.53 -14.56 1.42
CA SER A 109 48.76 -15.01 0.26
C SER A 109 47.30 -15.23 0.69
N GLY A 110 46.63 -14.15 1.09
CA GLY A 110 45.21 -14.12 1.39
C GLY A 110 44.45 -14.05 0.08
N GLY A 111 43.78 -15.15 -0.27
CA GLY A 111 42.84 -15.18 -1.39
C GLY A 111 41.82 -14.06 -1.22
N GLY A 112 41.86 -13.10 -2.15
CA GLY A 112 40.93 -11.98 -2.17
C GLY A 112 39.52 -12.53 -2.24
N GLU A 113 38.70 -12.20 -1.25
CA GLU A 113 37.27 -12.48 -1.28
C GLU A 113 36.67 -11.69 -2.45
N GLU A 114 36.37 -12.38 -3.54
CA GLU A 114 35.60 -11.85 -4.65
C GLU A 114 34.16 -11.69 -4.14
N LYS A 115 33.83 -10.46 -3.75
CA LYS A 115 32.46 -10.07 -3.40
C LYS A 115 31.61 -10.32 -4.64
N VAL A 116 30.76 -11.36 -4.60
CA VAL A 116 29.78 -11.62 -5.65
C VAL A 116 28.77 -10.47 -5.62
N GLU A 117 29.08 -9.44 -6.39
CA GLU A 117 28.20 -8.30 -6.62
C GLU A 117 27.07 -8.83 -7.50
N LEU A 118 25.90 -9.03 -6.89
CA LEU A 118 24.70 -9.37 -7.65
C LEU A 118 24.42 -8.18 -8.59
N ASP A 119 24.50 -8.41 -9.89
CA ASP A 119 24.16 -7.40 -10.89
C ASP A 119 22.66 -7.09 -10.77
N TRP A 120 22.36 -5.90 -10.27
CA TRP A 120 21.02 -5.35 -10.16
C TRP A 120 20.83 -4.32 -11.27
N PRO A 121 19.78 -4.41 -12.10
CA PRO A 121 19.53 -3.42 -13.15
C PRO A 121 19.06 -2.06 -12.59
N PHE A 122 19.01 -1.93 -11.27
CA PHE A 122 18.63 -0.74 -10.51
C PHE A 122 19.39 -0.71 -9.18
N ASP A 123 19.45 0.43 -8.52
CA ASP A 123 20.07 0.59 -7.19
C ASP A 123 18.99 0.44 -6.10
N PRO A 124 18.87 -0.74 -5.43
CA PRO A 124 17.84 -0.95 -4.43
C PRO A 124 18.15 -0.21 -3.12
N ASP A 125 17.18 0.55 -2.59
CA ASP A 125 17.29 1.09 -1.23
C ASP A 125 17.20 -0.05 -0.20
N PRO A 126 18.21 -0.25 0.67
CA PRO A 126 18.21 -1.30 1.69
C PRO A 126 17.04 -1.23 2.68
N ALA A 127 16.45 -0.05 2.86
CA ALA A 127 15.29 0.14 3.71
C ALA A 127 14.02 -0.46 3.10
N ASP A 128 13.96 -0.53 1.77
CA ASP A 128 12.81 -1.04 1.00
C ASP A 128 13.02 -2.48 0.50
N HIS A 129 14.24 -3.00 0.58
CA HIS A 129 14.55 -4.38 0.22
C HIS A 129 14.02 -5.34 1.30
N CYS A 130 12.71 -5.57 1.31
CA CYS A 130 12.01 -6.44 2.24
C CYS A 130 10.97 -7.30 1.52
N GLU A 131 10.84 -8.54 1.96
CA GLU A 131 9.85 -9.50 1.49
C GLU A 131 8.50 -9.30 2.15
N THR A 132 7.45 -9.44 1.34
CA THR A 132 6.07 -9.51 1.83
C THR A 132 5.85 -10.83 2.56
N PRO A 133 5.30 -10.82 3.79
CA PRO A 133 5.07 -12.04 4.54
C PRO A 133 3.90 -12.85 3.97
N LEU A 134 3.91 -14.17 4.18
CA LEU A 134 2.87 -15.09 3.71
C LEU A 134 1.49 -14.72 4.24
N GLU A 135 1.43 -14.18 5.46
CA GLU A 135 0.19 -13.74 6.09
C GLU A 135 -0.50 -12.60 5.33
N ALA A 136 0.27 -11.73 4.66
CA ALA A 136 -0.30 -10.71 3.80
C ALA A 136 -0.96 -11.33 2.57
N TYR A 137 -0.32 -12.31 1.93
CA TYR A 137 -0.91 -13.02 0.79
C TYR A 137 -2.10 -13.89 1.20
N ARG A 138 -2.10 -14.48 2.40
CA ARG A 138 -3.28 -15.19 2.94
C ARG A 138 -4.49 -14.28 3.07
N ALA A 139 -4.31 -13.04 3.51
CA ALA A 139 -5.40 -12.06 3.57
C ALA A 139 -5.93 -11.68 2.18
N LEU A 140 -5.07 -11.72 1.16
CA LEU A 140 -5.42 -11.43 -0.23
C LEU A 140 -6.08 -12.62 -0.96
N LYS A 141 -5.83 -13.86 -0.52
CA LYS A 141 -6.31 -15.08 -1.17
C LYS A 141 -7.80 -15.08 -1.52
N PRO A 142 -8.76 -14.78 -0.62
CA PRO A 142 -10.18 -14.84 -0.97
C PRO A 142 -10.54 -13.85 -2.08
N VAL A 143 -9.90 -12.68 -2.08
CA VAL A 143 -10.07 -11.65 -3.12
C VAL A 143 -9.60 -12.15 -4.48
N LEU A 144 -8.45 -12.85 -4.54
CA LEU A 144 -7.95 -13.44 -5.79
C LEU A 144 -8.81 -14.59 -6.29
N THR A 145 -9.34 -15.42 -5.38
CA THR A 145 -10.27 -16.49 -5.74
C THR A 145 -11.54 -15.92 -6.38
N THR A 146 -12.12 -14.88 -5.76
CA THR A 146 -13.30 -14.18 -6.29
C THR A 146 -12.99 -13.51 -7.63
N LEU A 147 -11.83 -12.86 -7.76
CA LEU A 147 -11.41 -12.26 -9.02
C LEU A 147 -11.25 -13.31 -10.13
N ALA A 148 -10.61 -14.45 -9.84
CA ALA A 148 -10.47 -15.55 -10.80
C ALA A 148 -11.84 -16.06 -11.26
N ALA A 149 -12.77 -16.28 -10.32
CA ALA A 149 -14.13 -16.71 -10.63
C ALA A 149 -14.88 -15.69 -11.51
N VAL A 150 -14.78 -14.40 -11.21
CA VAL A 150 -15.38 -13.32 -12.01
C VAL A 150 -14.78 -13.26 -13.43
N LEU A 151 -13.50 -13.60 -13.56
CA LEU A 151 -12.82 -13.71 -14.85
C LEU A 151 -13.08 -15.03 -15.58
N GLY A 152 -13.85 -15.96 -15.00
CA GLY A 152 -14.08 -17.29 -15.56
C GLY A 152 -12.83 -18.16 -15.59
N LYS A 153 -11.91 -17.95 -14.64
CA LYS A 153 -10.62 -18.67 -14.51
C LYS A 153 -10.57 -19.45 -13.21
N SER A 154 -9.77 -20.52 -13.19
CA SER A 154 -9.35 -21.13 -11.94
C SER A 154 -8.25 -20.29 -11.26
N PRO A 155 -8.04 -20.42 -9.93
CA PRO A 155 -6.88 -19.84 -9.25
C PRO A 155 -5.54 -20.18 -9.93
N GLU A 156 -5.42 -21.39 -10.45
CA GLU A 156 -4.21 -21.89 -11.10
C GLU A 156 -3.93 -21.17 -12.42
N GLU A 157 -4.98 -20.74 -13.14
CA GLU A 157 -4.89 -20.03 -14.43
C GLU A 157 -4.68 -18.52 -14.29
N LEU A 158 -4.92 -17.95 -13.10
CA LEU A 158 -4.84 -16.52 -12.85
C LEU A 158 -3.40 -16.02 -12.96
N ARG A 159 -3.13 -15.09 -13.89
CA ARG A 159 -1.81 -14.54 -14.13
C ARG A 159 -1.58 -13.31 -13.27
N ILE A 160 -0.59 -13.37 -12.40
CA ILE A 160 -0.25 -12.32 -11.44
C ILE A 160 1.05 -11.64 -11.87
N PHE A 161 1.05 -10.31 -11.88
CA PHE A 161 2.25 -9.51 -12.10
C PHE A 161 2.68 -8.77 -10.83
N ASP A 162 3.89 -9.05 -10.34
CA ASP A 162 4.55 -8.26 -9.31
C ASP A 162 5.77 -7.55 -9.91
N PRO A 163 5.68 -6.24 -10.18
CA PRO A 163 6.75 -5.49 -10.82
C PRO A 163 7.98 -5.24 -9.94
N TYR A 164 7.86 -5.28 -8.61
CA TYR A 164 8.96 -4.94 -7.71
C TYR A 164 9.65 -6.21 -7.20
N PHE A 165 10.91 -6.40 -7.61
CA PHE A 165 11.66 -7.60 -7.29
C PHE A 165 12.49 -7.44 -6.01
N CYS A 166 12.29 -8.36 -5.06
CA CYS A 166 13.14 -8.54 -3.88
C CYS A 166 14.00 -9.81 -4.06
N THR A 167 13.56 -11.00 -3.63
CA THR A 167 14.23 -12.28 -3.90
C THR A 167 13.37 -13.26 -4.68
N GLY A 168 12.18 -12.85 -5.11
CA GLY A 168 11.25 -13.70 -5.86
C GLY A 168 10.33 -14.58 -4.99
N ARG A 169 10.38 -14.46 -3.65
CA ARG A 169 9.58 -15.30 -2.73
C ARG A 169 8.08 -15.12 -2.89
N VAL A 170 7.63 -14.01 -3.47
CA VAL A 170 6.22 -13.82 -3.87
C VAL A 170 5.72 -14.98 -4.73
N LYS A 171 6.55 -15.54 -5.62
CA LYS A 171 6.20 -16.69 -6.46
C LYS A 171 5.91 -17.92 -5.61
N GLU A 172 6.80 -18.23 -4.65
CA GLU A 172 6.64 -19.37 -3.73
C GLU A 172 5.39 -19.22 -2.85
N HIS A 173 5.18 -18.03 -2.29
CA HIS A 173 4.06 -17.76 -1.37
C HIS A 173 2.73 -17.90 -2.11
N LEU A 174 2.57 -17.26 -3.26
CA LEU A 174 1.33 -17.32 -4.03
C LEU A 174 1.10 -18.72 -4.62
N ALA A 175 2.13 -19.41 -5.10
CA ALA A 175 2.01 -20.80 -5.53
C ALA A 175 1.50 -21.71 -4.40
N SER A 176 2.02 -21.56 -3.18
CA SER A 176 1.55 -22.32 -2.01
C SER A 176 0.08 -22.05 -1.64
N LEU A 177 -0.49 -20.95 -2.15
CA LEU A 177 -1.87 -20.56 -1.92
C LEU A 177 -2.82 -20.95 -3.06
N GLY A 178 -2.29 -21.53 -4.16
CA GLY A 178 -3.04 -21.96 -5.35
C GLY A 178 -2.87 -21.08 -6.58
N PHE A 179 -1.93 -20.12 -6.57
CA PHE A 179 -1.70 -19.17 -7.68
C PHE A 179 -0.26 -19.28 -8.22
N PRO A 180 0.06 -20.31 -9.03
CA PRO A 180 1.42 -20.58 -9.46
C PRO A 180 1.92 -19.66 -10.59
N HIS A 181 1.02 -18.99 -11.33
CA HIS A 181 1.39 -18.14 -12.48
C HIS A 181 1.74 -16.71 -12.07
N VAL A 182 2.89 -16.56 -11.42
CA VAL A 182 3.40 -15.27 -10.95
C VAL A 182 4.63 -14.83 -11.75
N HIS A 183 4.54 -13.67 -12.38
CA HIS A 183 5.68 -12.99 -12.99
C HIS A 183 6.30 -12.00 -11.99
N ASN A 184 7.53 -12.27 -11.57
CA ASN A 184 8.35 -11.41 -10.72
C ASN A 184 9.82 -11.63 -11.11
N GLU A 185 10.34 -10.75 -11.95
CA GLU A 185 11.70 -10.83 -12.50
C GLU A 185 12.54 -9.67 -12.02
N ARG A 186 13.85 -9.88 -11.91
CA ARG A 186 14.81 -8.83 -11.56
C ARG A 186 14.97 -7.86 -12.75
N ALA A 187 14.01 -6.97 -12.93
CA ALA A 187 13.98 -5.97 -13.99
C ALA A 187 13.66 -4.58 -13.42
N ASP A 188 14.12 -3.52 -14.09
CA ASP A 188 13.65 -2.16 -13.79
C ASP A 188 12.20 -2.02 -14.27
N PHE A 189 11.26 -2.13 -13.34
CA PHE A 189 9.83 -1.97 -13.58
C PHE A 189 9.49 -0.75 -14.42
N TYR A 190 10.09 0.40 -14.12
CA TYR A 190 9.72 1.64 -14.80
C TYR A 190 10.15 1.60 -16.27
N ALA A 191 11.33 1.07 -16.55
CA ALA A 191 11.78 0.87 -17.93
C ALA A 191 10.89 -0.14 -18.68
N VAL A 192 10.48 -1.23 -18.01
CA VAL A 192 9.57 -2.23 -18.59
C VAL A 192 8.21 -1.62 -18.94
N ALA A 193 7.61 -0.87 -18.01
CA ALA A 193 6.32 -0.20 -18.20
C ALA A 193 6.37 0.91 -19.28
N GLU A 194 7.45 1.70 -19.32
CA GLU A 194 7.65 2.72 -20.37
C GLU A 194 7.79 2.10 -21.76
N ALA A 195 8.47 0.95 -21.83
CA ALA A 195 8.65 0.20 -23.07
C ALA A 195 7.43 -0.64 -23.47
N LYS A 196 6.37 -0.70 -22.64
CA LYS A 196 5.22 -1.60 -22.80
C LYS A 196 5.62 -3.06 -22.98
N LYS A 197 6.63 -3.49 -22.21
CA LYS A 197 7.20 -4.85 -22.25
C LYS A 197 6.77 -5.70 -21.06
N GLU A 198 5.79 -5.25 -20.29
CA GLU A 198 5.18 -6.04 -19.23
C GLU A 198 4.63 -7.37 -19.76
N PRO A 199 4.63 -8.44 -18.93
CA PRO A 199 3.99 -9.69 -19.30
C PRO A 199 2.48 -9.50 -19.50
N LEU A 200 1.82 -10.45 -20.14
CA LEU A 200 0.36 -10.58 -20.04
C LEU A 200 -0.03 -11.02 -18.62
N PHE A 201 -0.93 -10.29 -17.97
CA PHE A 201 -1.40 -10.58 -16.61
C PHE A 201 -2.89 -10.26 -16.46
N ASP A 202 -3.51 -10.79 -15.42
CA ASP A 202 -4.91 -10.53 -15.07
C ASP A 202 -5.01 -9.51 -13.95
N VAL A 203 -4.11 -9.61 -12.97
CA VAL A 203 -4.07 -8.75 -11.79
C VAL A 203 -2.64 -8.32 -11.49
N LEU A 204 -2.47 -7.06 -11.10
CA LEU A 204 -1.22 -6.57 -10.52
C LEU A 204 -1.27 -6.75 -9.00
N ILE A 205 -0.27 -7.41 -8.43
CA ILE A 205 -0.14 -7.59 -6.98
C ILE A 205 1.27 -7.22 -6.58
N THR A 206 1.41 -6.27 -5.66
CA THR A 206 2.77 -5.83 -5.28
C THR A 206 2.86 -5.18 -3.91
N ASN A 207 4.08 -5.15 -3.38
CA ASN A 207 4.50 -4.35 -2.24
C ASN A 207 5.60 -3.38 -2.72
N PRO A 208 5.25 -2.13 -3.08
CA PRO A 208 6.22 -1.21 -3.64
C PRO A 208 7.27 -0.80 -2.60
N PRO A 209 8.44 -0.30 -3.05
CA PRO A 209 9.32 0.51 -2.22
C PRO A 209 8.55 1.70 -1.62
N TYR A 210 8.82 2.04 -0.35
CA TYR A 210 8.14 3.15 0.33
C TYR A 210 9.01 4.41 0.40
N THR A 211 10.29 4.32 0.06
CA THR A 211 11.17 5.47 -0.02
C THR A 211 10.82 6.34 -1.24
N SER A 212 11.35 7.57 -1.25
CA SER A 212 11.16 8.54 -2.32
C SER A 212 12.48 8.84 -3.03
N SER A 213 13.30 7.79 -3.20
CA SER A 213 14.65 7.84 -3.78
C SER A 213 14.68 7.52 -5.28
N ALA A 214 13.52 7.34 -5.92
CA ALA A 214 13.47 6.99 -7.33
C ALA A 214 14.12 8.08 -8.20
N PRO A 215 14.97 7.74 -9.19
CA PRO A 215 15.60 8.73 -10.04
C PRO A 215 14.55 9.51 -10.82
N VAL A 216 14.76 10.82 -11.00
CA VAL A 216 13.88 11.69 -11.79
C VAL A 216 13.83 11.17 -13.22
N ARG A 217 12.63 10.81 -13.69
CA ARG A 217 12.39 10.33 -15.05
C ARG A 217 12.20 11.51 -16.01
N GLN A 218 12.40 11.24 -17.30
CA GLN A 218 12.22 12.25 -18.36
C GLN A 218 10.80 12.82 -18.37
N ARG A 219 10.63 14.05 -18.87
CA ARG A 219 9.32 14.73 -18.90
C ARG A 219 8.24 13.99 -19.69
N SER A 220 8.62 13.21 -20.69
CA SER A 220 7.72 12.36 -21.48
C SER A 220 7.28 11.08 -20.76
N SER A 221 7.92 10.74 -19.64
CA SER A 221 7.56 9.57 -18.85
C SER A 221 6.20 9.76 -18.17
N MET A 222 5.41 8.68 -18.12
CA MET A 222 4.19 8.62 -17.29
C MET A 222 4.49 8.81 -15.79
N PHE A 223 5.75 8.60 -15.40
CA PHE A 223 6.27 8.75 -14.05
C PHE A 223 6.93 10.12 -13.81
N SER A 224 6.84 11.04 -14.77
CA SER A 224 7.37 12.40 -14.63
C SER A 224 6.70 13.17 -13.49
N GLY A 225 7.46 14.07 -12.87
CA GLY A 225 6.95 14.97 -11.81
C GLY A 225 6.94 14.40 -10.39
N THR A 226 7.39 13.15 -10.18
CA THR A 226 7.49 12.56 -8.84
C THR A 226 8.67 11.59 -8.70
N THR A 227 9.24 11.51 -7.51
CA THR A 227 10.25 10.49 -7.11
C THR A 227 9.66 9.48 -6.12
N ASP A 228 8.37 9.58 -5.79
CA ASP A 228 7.67 8.68 -4.88
C ASP A 228 7.27 7.40 -5.63
N HIS A 229 7.85 6.26 -5.22
CA HIS A 229 7.59 4.95 -5.82
C HIS A 229 6.11 4.54 -5.74
N VAL A 230 5.41 4.93 -4.66
CA VAL A 230 3.98 4.65 -4.46
C VAL A 230 3.15 5.47 -5.45
N GLU A 231 3.45 6.77 -5.61
CA GLU A 231 2.74 7.60 -6.59
C GLU A 231 2.91 7.05 -8.02
N ARG A 232 4.14 6.66 -8.38
CA ARG A 232 4.43 6.05 -9.69
C ARG A 232 3.66 4.76 -9.91
N LEU A 233 3.63 3.86 -8.91
CA LEU A 233 2.85 2.64 -8.98
C LEU A 233 1.36 2.96 -9.21
N LEU A 234 0.79 3.88 -8.45
CA LEU A 234 -0.62 4.23 -8.57
C LEU A 234 -0.95 4.79 -9.96
N ARG A 235 -0.07 5.62 -10.54
CA ARG A 235 -0.21 6.07 -11.94
C ARG A 235 -0.22 4.89 -12.90
N TYR A 236 0.67 3.91 -12.73
CA TYR A 236 0.68 2.71 -13.56
C TYR A 236 -0.61 1.89 -13.43
N CYS A 237 -1.12 1.71 -12.20
CA CYS A 237 -2.39 1.03 -11.96
C CYS A 237 -3.54 1.65 -12.77
N LEU A 238 -3.58 2.99 -12.88
CA LEU A 238 -4.58 3.69 -13.70
C LEU A 238 -4.41 3.43 -15.19
N THR A 239 -3.18 3.27 -15.67
CA THR A 239 -2.90 3.10 -17.11
C THR A 239 -3.03 1.66 -17.58
N CYS A 240 -2.73 0.67 -16.73
CA CYS A 240 -2.80 -0.74 -17.12
C CYS A 240 -4.25 -1.25 -17.25
N GLN A 241 -5.23 -0.51 -16.71
CA GLN A 241 -6.67 -0.82 -16.78
C GLN A 241 -7.02 -2.25 -16.33
N ARG A 242 -6.26 -2.77 -15.36
CA ARG A 242 -6.46 -4.09 -14.75
C ARG A 242 -6.68 -3.97 -13.24
N PRO A 243 -7.34 -4.94 -12.60
CA PRO A 243 -7.39 -5.06 -11.16
C PRO A 243 -5.99 -4.95 -10.54
N CYS A 244 -5.87 -4.14 -9.49
CA CYS A 244 -4.61 -3.97 -8.78
C CYS A 244 -4.81 -4.16 -7.27
N ALA A 245 -3.89 -4.87 -6.63
CA ALA A 245 -3.76 -4.99 -5.18
C ALA A 245 -2.38 -4.51 -4.76
N CYS A 246 -2.31 -3.37 -4.06
CA CYS A 246 -1.05 -2.75 -3.65
C CYS A 246 -0.93 -2.77 -2.13
N LEU A 247 0.06 -3.47 -1.59
CA LEU A 247 0.34 -3.49 -0.16
C LEU A 247 1.10 -2.24 0.23
N MET A 248 0.42 -1.29 0.88
CA MET A 248 1.00 0.02 1.18
C MET A 248 0.74 0.44 2.63
N PRO A 249 1.51 1.39 3.17
CA PRO A 249 1.26 1.95 4.48
C PRO A 249 -0.12 2.60 4.57
N ASN A 250 -0.70 2.57 5.77
CA ASN A 250 -2.00 3.16 6.02
C ASN A 250 -2.02 4.69 5.92
N TYR A 251 -0.88 5.39 5.87
CA TYR A 251 -0.89 6.83 5.64
C TYR A 251 -1.06 7.23 4.17
N VAL A 252 -0.92 6.28 3.23
CA VAL A 252 -0.85 6.58 1.77
C VAL A 252 -2.13 7.26 1.30
N TYR A 253 -3.30 6.86 1.79
CA TYR A 253 -4.55 7.49 1.39
C TYR A 253 -4.69 8.97 1.75
N MET A 254 -3.91 9.44 2.72
CA MET A 254 -3.91 10.85 3.12
C MET A 254 -2.99 11.71 2.24
N LYS A 255 -2.23 11.11 1.34
CA LYS A 255 -1.33 11.84 0.44
C LYS A 255 -2.14 12.60 -0.60
N GLY A 256 -1.67 13.81 -0.95
CA GLY A 256 -2.36 14.67 -1.93
C GLY A 256 -2.54 14.00 -3.29
N TYR A 257 -1.51 13.28 -3.78
CA TYR A 257 -1.59 12.53 -5.02
C TYR A 257 -2.62 11.40 -4.98
N PHE A 258 -2.83 10.76 -3.81
CA PHE A 258 -3.75 9.64 -3.70
C PHE A 258 -5.16 10.11 -4.01
N ASN A 259 -5.63 11.15 -3.32
CA ASN A 259 -6.95 11.74 -3.55
C ASN A 259 -7.16 12.21 -5.00
N GLN A 260 -6.11 12.72 -5.65
CA GLN A 260 -6.17 13.15 -7.05
C GLN A 260 -6.29 11.97 -8.00
N LEU A 261 -5.41 10.97 -7.88
CA LEU A 261 -5.35 9.80 -8.75
C LEU A 261 -6.56 8.88 -8.58
N MET A 262 -7.07 8.80 -7.35
CA MET A 262 -8.15 7.89 -6.96
C MET A 262 -9.55 8.46 -7.13
N LYS A 263 -9.66 9.73 -7.53
CA LYS A 263 -10.94 10.41 -7.69
C LYS A 263 -11.81 9.70 -8.73
N GLY A 264 -12.99 9.26 -8.29
CA GLY A 264 -13.98 8.59 -9.15
C GLY A 264 -13.70 7.12 -9.44
N LEU A 265 -12.79 6.48 -8.69
CA LEU A 265 -12.54 5.05 -8.76
C LEU A 265 -13.19 4.30 -7.60
N SER A 266 -13.52 3.03 -7.82
CA SER A 266 -13.90 2.10 -6.77
C SER A 266 -12.65 1.56 -6.09
N ILE A 267 -12.50 1.87 -4.80
CA ILE A 267 -11.33 1.48 -4.00
C ILE A 267 -11.77 0.88 -2.69
N ALA A 268 -11.13 -0.22 -2.32
CA ALA A 268 -11.31 -0.86 -1.04
C ALA A 268 -9.95 -1.19 -0.39
N ALA A 269 -10.00 -1.63 0.86
CA ALA A 269 -8.86 -2.09 1.61
C ALA A 269 -9.18 -3.42 2.30
N ILE A 270 -8.21 -4.33 2.35
CA ILE A 270 -8.33 -5.57 3.12
C ILE A 270 -7.87 -5.30 4.56
N GLU A 271 -8.75 -5.51 5.53
CA GLU A 271 -8.38 -5.46 6.95
C GLU A 271 -7.42 -6.61 7.29
N PRO A 272 -6.18 -6.31 7.72
CA PRO A 272 -5.24 -7.33 8.10
C PRO A 272 -5.68 -7.96 9.43
N SER A 273 -5.66 -9.30 9.52
CA SER A 273 -5.95 -10.00 10.78
C SER A 273 -4.93 -9.70 11.87
N GLN A 274 -3.72 -9.33 11.47
CA GLN A 274 -2.63 -8.89 12.32
C GLN A 274 -1.69 -7.98 11.54
N ARG A 275 -0.88 -7.20 12.25
CA ARG A 275 0.11 -6.34 11.63
C ARG A 275 1.13 -7.18 10.84
N TYR A 276 1.29 -6.88 9.55
CA TYR A 276 2.30 -7.52 8.73
C TYR A 276 3.70 -7.17 9.20
N THR A 277 4.57 -8.18 9.19
CA THR A 277 5.97 -8.05 9.56
C THR A 277 6.82 -8.43 8.35
N TYR A 278 7.52 -7.44 7.81
CA TYR A 278 8.35 -7.62 6.63
C TYR A 278 9.68 -8.28 7.00
N GLU A 279 10.13 -9.18 6.13
CA GLU A 279 11.38 -9.91 6.33
C GLU A 279 12.45 -9.34 5.42
N ALA A 280 13.60 -8.96 5.99
CA ALA A 280 14.76 -8.69 5.16
C ALA A 280 15.14 -9.97 4.40
N PRO A 281 15.50 -9.87 3.11
CA PRO A 281 15.87 -11.02 2.32
C PRO A 281 17.06 -11.73 2.93
N ARG A 282 17.04 -13.06 2.84
CA ARG A 282 18.16 -13.87 3.28
C ARG A 282 19.18 -13.83 2.16
N CYS A 283 20.32 -13.19 2.38
CA CYS A 283 21.45 -13.40 1.49
C CYS A 283 21.84 -14.89 1.55
N PRO A 284 22.11 -15.53 0.40
CA PRO A 284 22.71 -16.86 0.38
C PRO A 284 23.97 -16.81 1.25
N ALA A 285 24.20 -17.86 2.05
CA ALA A 285 25.40 -17.94 2.87
C ALA A 285 26.62 -17.78 1.97
N THR A 286 27.49 -16.81 2.26
CA THR A 286 28.76 -16.71 1.55
C THR A 286 29.56 -17.98 1.84
N PRO A 287 30.26 -18.57 0.85
CA PRO A 287 31.05 -19.79 1.04
C PRO A 287 32.07 -19.72 2.19
N THR A 288 32.44 -18.50 2.59
CA THR A 288 33.39 -18.22 3.66
C THR A 288 32.81 -18.35 5.08
N GLN A 289 31.48 -18.44 5.25
CA GLN A 289 30.90 -18.92 6.50
C GLN A 289 30.98 -20.44 6.50
N GLY A 290 32.05 -20.97 7.11
CA GLY A 290 32.30 -22.41 7.24
C GLY A 290 31.02 -23.20 7.55
N SER A 291 30.96 -24.41 7.01
CA SER A 291 29.83 -25.33 6.81
C SER A 291 28.90 -25.63 8.01
N GLY A 292 29.02 -24.95 9.14
CA GLY A 292 28.09 -24.96 10.27
C GLY A 292 27.39 -23.62 10.59
N GLY A 293 27.70 -22.53 9.87
CA GLY A 293 27.11 -21.20 10.12
C GLY A 293 25.70 -21.07 9.52
N LYS A 294 24.66 -20.99 10.35
CA LYS A 294 23.32 -20.57 9.91
C LYS A 294 23.44 -19.20 9.23
N GLY A 295 23.31 -19.16 7.90
CA GLY A 295 23.44 -17.95 7.09
C GLY A 295 22.83 -16.72 7.77
N GLY A 296 23.67 -15.72 8.02
CA GLY A 296 23.23 -14.45 8.58
C GLY A 296 22.22 -13.79 7.64
N VAL A 297 21.18 -13.17 8.21
CA VAL A 297 20.35 -12.24 7.42
C VAL A 297 21.18 -10.99 7.23
N LEU A 298 21.71 -10.79 6.03
CA LEU A 298 22.38 -9.55 5.67
C LEU A 298 21.33 -8.54 5.21
N ASP A 299 21.61 -7.24 5.38
CA ASP A 299 20.87 -6.21 4.67
C ASP A 299 21.34 -6.11 3.20
N ALA A 300 20.72 -5.22 2.41
CA ALA A 300 21.09 -5.04 1.01
C ALA A 300 22.55 -4.58 0.79
N HIS A 301 23.27 -4.19 1.85
CA HIS A 301 24.70 -3.83 1.80
C HIS A 301 25.62 -4.94 2.30
N GLY A 302 25.06 -6.11 2.68
CA GLY A 302 25.84 -7.21 3.21
C GLY A 302 26.14 -7.11 4.71
N ALA A 303 25.54 -6.17 5.46
CA ALA A 303 25.76 -6.05 6.90
C ALA A 303 24.79 -6.97 7.68
N GLY A 304 25.33 -7.70 8.67
CA GLY A 304 24.53 -8.65 9.45
C GLY A 304 23.43 -7.98 10.29
N ARG A 305 22.16 -8.34 10.07
CA ARG A 305 21.03 -7.93 10.90
C ARG A 305 20.85 -8.86 12.11
N ASN A 306 20.81 -8.27 13.30
CA ASN A 306 20.46 -8.97 14.54
C ASN A 306 18.97 -9.38 14.56
N LYS A 307 18.57 -10.30 15.45
CA LYS A 307 17.16 -10.77 15.53
C LYS A 307 16.12 -9.65 15.67
N LYS A 308 16.49 -8.51 16.27
CA LYS A 308 15.61 -7.35 16.48
C LYS A 308 15.43 -6.48 15.22
N THR A 309 16.39 -6.50 14.30
CA THR A 309 16.41 -5.67 13.08
C THR A 309 15.98 -6.43 11.82
N ARG A 310 15.85 -7.76 11.90
CA ARG A 310 15.38 -8.63 10.81
C ARG A 310 13.92 -8.44 10.44
N LYS A 311 13.12 -7.98 11.39
CA LYS A 311 11.67 -7.81 11.28
C LYS A 311 11.36 -6.34 11.39
N THR A 312 10.81 -5.78 10.33
CA THR A 312 10.36 -4.39 10.32
C THR A 312 8.86 -4.38 10.12
N ALA A 313 8.18 -3.61 10.95
CA ALA A 313 6.81 -3.20 10.74
C ALA A 313 6.76 -1.75 11.24
N PRO A 314 7.31 -0.78 10.49
CA PRO A 314 7.35 0.60 10.97
C PRO A 314 5.94 1.21 10.99
N PHE A 315 5.07 0.78 10.07
CA PHE A 315 3.72 1.31 9.89
C PHE A 315 2.67 0.20 9.93
N MET A 316 1.39 0.57 10.05
CA MET A 316 0.31 -0.34 9.68
C MET A 316 0.24 -0.34 8.16
N SER A 317 -0.01 -1.48 7.55
CA SER A 317 -0.09 -1.64 6.10
C SER A 317 -1.19 -2.63 5.76
N PHE A 318 -1.84 -2.41 4.63
CA PHE A 318 -2.90 -3.26 4.13
C PHE A 318 -2.95 -3.19 2.61
N TRP A 319 -3.65 -4.15 2.00
CA TRP A 319 -3.87 -4.19 0.57
C TRP A 319 -4.87 -3.13 0.17
N TYR A 320 -4.47 -2.22 -0.70
CA TYR A 320 -5.36 -1.31 -1.42
C TYR A 320 -5.80 -2.00 -2.70
N LEU A 321 -7.10 -2.19 -2.85
CA LEU A 321 -7.73 -2.79 -4.00
C LEU A 321 -8.23 -1.68 -4.91
N VAL A 322 -7.73 -1.63 -6.14
CA VAL A 322 -8.09 -0.61 -7.14
C VAL A 322 -8.79 -1.31 -8.30
N GLN A 323 -10.06 -0.95 -8.51
CA GLN A 323 -10.82 -1.39 -9.67
C GLN A 323 -10.61 -0.39 -10.82
N PRO A 324 -10.31 -0.87 -12.05
CA PRO A 324 -10.23 0.00 -13.22
C PRO A 324 -11.58 0.65 -13.52
N LYS A 325 -11.57 1.75 -14.28
CA LYS A 325 -12.81 2.43 -14.67
C LYS A 325 -13.67 1.50 -15.54
N THR A 326 -14.99 1.62 -15.39
CA THR A 326 -15.99 0.90 -16.19
C THR A 326 -15.72 1.10 -17.68
N GLY A 327 -15.65 0.01 -18.45
CA GLY A 327 -15.30 0.02 -19.88
C GLY A 327 -13.94 -0.59 -20.22
N ALA A 328 -13.09 -0.87 -19.23
CA ALA A 328 -11.92 -1.74 -19.42
C ALA A 328 -12.36 -3.20 -19.68
N ALA A 329 -11.50 -4.01 -20.33
CA ALA A 329 -11.78 -5.42 -20.68
C ALA A 329 -12.15 -6.31 -19.47
N CYS A 330 -11.93 -5.84 -18.24
CA CYS A 330 -12.30 -6.47 -16.98
C CYS A 330 -13.31 -5.58 -16.21
N SER A 331 -14.44 -5.25 -16.84
CA SER A 331 -15.45 -4.33 -16.28
C SER A 331 -16.39 -4.95 -15.25
N ALA A 332 -16.28 -6.26 -15.01
CA ALA A 332 -17.10 -6.92 -14.00
C ALA A 332 -16.76 -6.34 -12.61
N ASP A 333 -17.79 -6.09 -11.81
CA ASP A 333 -17.68 -5.47 -10.49
C ASP A 333 -17.13 -6.45 -9.44
N TRP A 334 -15.90 -6.94 -9.66
CA TRP A 334 -15.25 -7.92 -8.81
C TRP A 334 -15.06 -7.38 -7.39
N LEU A 335 -14.80 -6.07 -7.22
CA LEU A 335 -14.63 -5.47 -5.92
C LEU A 335 -15.95 -5.46 -5.13
N GLY A 336 -17.07 -5.20 -5.83
CA GLY A 336 -18.40 -5.35 -5.26
C GLY A 336 -18.62 -6.76 -4.71
N SER A 337 -18.27 -7.79 -5.49
CA SER A 337 -18.34 -9.19 -5.05
C SER A 337 -17.45 -9.48 -3.83
N CYS A 338 -16.23 -8.92 -3.79
CA CYS A 338 -15.32 -9.11 -2.66
C CYS A 338 -15.79 -8.42 -1.37
N VAL A 339 -16.45 -7.26 -1.46
CA VAL A 339 -16.96 -6.54 -0.28
C VAL A 339 -18.13 -7.29 0.37
N SER A 340 -18.89 -8.06 -0.40
CA SER A 340 -19.97 -8.90 0.13
C SER A 340 -19.51 -10.25 0.66
N ASP A 341 -18.27 -10.65 0.39
CA ASP A 341 -17.73 -11.94 0.83
C ASP A 341 -17.26 -11.87 2.29
N ALA A 342 -17.90 -12.63 3.18
CA ALA A 342 -17.55 -12.69 4.59
C ALA A 342 -16.14 -13.27 4.86
N ALA A 343 -15.55 -14.01 3.91
CA ALA A 343 -14.24 -14.62 4.08
C ALA A 343 -13.09 -13.59 4.07
N ALA A 344 -13.25 -12.47 3.37
CA ALA A 344 -12.30 -11.36 3.40
C ALA A 344 -12.95 -10.13 4.04
N LYS A 345 -12.29 -9.58 5.06
CA LYS A 345 -12.70 -8.31 5.67
C LYS A 345 -12.32 -7.14 4.75
N VAL A 346 -13.06 -6.97 3.65
CA VAL A 346 -12.83 -5.92 2.65
C VAL A 346 -13.72 -4.73 2.97
N HIS A 347 -13.09 -3.57 3.13
CA HIS A 347 -13.78 -2.32 3.47
C HIS A 347 -13.66 -1.35 2.32
N ARG A 348 -14.77 -0.76 1.88
CA ARG A 348 -14.69 0.42 1.02
C ARG A 348 -13.91 1.51 1.74
N PHE A 349 -13.19 2.33 0.97
CA PHE A 349 -12.29 3.31 1.58
C PHE A 349 -13.03 4.36 2.45
N ALA A 350 -14.25 4.73 2.05
CA ALA A 350 -15.12 5.62 2.83
C ALA A 350 -15.45 5.03 4.21
N ASP A 351 -15.58 3.70 4.28
CA ASP A 351 -16.02 2.94 5.43
C ASP A 351 -14.86 2.33 6.23
N LEU A 352 -13.62 2.79 5.97
CA LEU A 352 -12.43 2.21 6.59
C LEU A 352 -12.51 2.27 8.14
N PRO A 353 -12.35 1.12 8.84
CA PRO A 353 -12.37 1.07 10.29
C PRO A 353 -11.37 2.01 10.97
N MET A 354 -11.76 2.58 12.12
CA MET A 354 -10.95 3.56 12.87
C MET A 354 -9.58 3.05 13.31
N ASN A 355 -9.44 1.73 13.51
CA ASN A 355 -8.17 1.08 13.83
C ASN A 355 -7.23 0.95 12.63
N LEU A 356 -7.73 1.03 11.40
CA LEU A 356 -6.93 1.00 10.18
C LEU A 356 -6.51 2.39 9.72
N ARG A 357 -7.32 3.41 10.04
CA ARG A 357 -7.01 4.81 9.74
C ARG A 357 -5.70 5.27 10.36
N ASP A 358 -4.96 6.11 9.63
CA ASP A 358 -3.72 6.70 10.13
C ASP A 358 -3.96 7.59 11.34
N ALA A 359 -2.96 7.70 12.22
CA ALA A 359 -3.08 8.49 13.43
C ALA A 359 -3.29 10.00 13.19
N ALA A 360 -2.87 10.50 12.03
CA ALA A 360 -3.05 11.88 11.61
C ALA A 360 -4.28 12.10 10.70
N ASP A 361 -5.11 11.07 10.45
CA ASP A 361 -6.36 11.24 9.69
C ASP A 361 -7.32 12.14 10.48
N PRO A 362 -7.77 13.29 9.92
CA PRO A 362 -8.69 14.20 10.61
C PRO A 362 -10.06 13.58 10.90
N ASN A 363 -10.46 12.55 10.14
CA ASN A 363 -11.71 11.81 10.35
C ASN A 363 -11.55 10.67 11.35
N ARG A 364 -10.31 10.37 11.79
CA ARG A 364 -10.09 9.41 12.85
C ARG A 364 -10.50 10.04 14.17
N VAL A 365 -11.74 9.78 14.58
CA VAL A 365 -12.22 10.15 15.91
C VAL A 365 -11.34 9.44 16.92
N GLN A 366 -10.43 10.20 17.54
CA GLN A 366 -9.70 9.69 18.69
C GLN A 366 -10.71 9.54 19.80
N LYS A 367 -11.08 8.28 20.09
CA LYS A 367 -11.79 7.99 21.32
C LYS A 367 -11.05 8.70 22.45
N THR A 368 -11.75 9.54 23.19
CA THR A 368 -11.16 10.24 24.33
C THR A 368 -10.57 9.18 25.27
N TRP A 369 -9.55 9.53 26.05
CA TRP A 369 -8.99 8.60 27.02
C TRP A 369 -10.08 7.97 27.92
N ALA A 370 -11.12 8.76 28.24
CA ALA A 370 -12.31 8.33 28.96
C ALA A 370 -13.22 7.35 28.20
N GLU A 371 -13.22 7.34 26.87
CA GLU A 371 -13.93 6.35 26.04
C GLU A 371 -13.12 5.07 25.87
N LYS A 372 -11.78 5.16 25.84
CA LYS A 372 -10.90 3.99 25.72
C LYS A 372 -10.87 3.13 26.98
N GLN A 373 -11.01 3.72 28.16
CA GLN A 373 -11.04 2.98 29.42
C GLN A 373 -12.35 2.20 29.63
N GLY A 374 -13.34 2.38 28.76
CA GLY A 374 -14.70 1.91 29.02
C GLY A 374 -15.28 2.56 30.29
N PRO A 375 -16.48 2.16 30.71
CA PRO A 375 -16.91 2.44 32.07
C PRO A 375 -15.94 1.78 33.04
N LYS A 376 -15.52 2.48 34.10
CA LYS A 376 -14.75 1.85 35.18
C LYS A 376 -15.62 0.74 35.75
N ILE A 377 -15.14 -0.49 35.80
CA ILE A 377 -15.90 -1.62 36.33
C ILE A 377 -15.57 -1.77 37.82
N GLY A 378 -16.59 -1.85 38.67
CA GLY A 378 -16.47 -2.12 40.10
C GLY A 378 -16.02 -3.56 40.38
N ARG A 379 -15.70 -3.86 41.64
CA ARG A 379 -15.35 -5.24 42.06
C ARG A 379 -16.47 -6.25 41.81
N ASP A 380 -17.70 -5.76 41.72
CA ASP A 380 -18.92 -6.52 41.44
C ASP A 380 -19.22 -6.69 39.93
N GLY A 381 -18.32 -6.23 39.05
CA GLY A 381 -18.51 -6.32 37.60
C GLY A 381 -19.44 -5.25 37.02
N LYS A 382 -19.97 -4.33 37.85
CA LYS A 382 -20.90 -3.29 37.38
C LYS A 382 -20.16 -2.02 36.94
N PRO A 383 -20.67 -1.30 35.92
CA PRO A 383 -20.10 -0.01 35.53
C PRO A 383 -20.21 0.98 36.69
N LEU A 384 -19.20 1.83 36.87
CA LEU A 384 -19.13 2.90 37.85
C LEU A 384 -19.29 4.26 37.16
N CYS A 385 -20.06 5.14 37.79
CA CYS A 385 -20.23 6.53 37.41
C CYS A 385 -18.87 7.23 37.28
N LYS A 386 -18.67 7.92 36.15
CA LYS A 386 -17.42 8.65 35.86
C LYS A 386 -17.14 9.80 36.84
N GLN A 387 -18.18 10.38 37.45
CA GLN A 387 -18.05 11.54 38.34
C GLN A 387 -17.77 11.15 39.80
N CYS A 388 -18.50 10.18 40.36
CA CYS A 388 -18.36 9.82 41.78
C CYS A 388 -17.84 8.41 42.05
N GLY A 389 -17.65 7.57 41.03
CA GLY A 389 -17.16 6.20 41.18
C GLY A 389 -18.14 5.22 41.84
N GLN A 390 -19.38 5.62 42.13
CA GLN A 390 -20.44 4.70 42.57
C GLN A 390 -21.00 3.89 41.39
N VAL A 391 -21.64 2.75 41.66
CA VAL A 391 -22.29 1.93 40.64
C VAL A 391 -23.26 2.78 39.80
N ASP A 392 -23.15 2.66 38.48
CA ASP A 392 -24.01 3.35 37.51
C ASP A 392 -25.49 3.01 37.79
N GLY A 393 -26.34 4.03 37.78
CA GLY A 393 -27.75 3.95 38.23
C GLY A 393 -28.00 4.12 39.74
N ASN A 394 -26.99 3.96 40.60
CA ASN A 394 -27.14 4.14 42.06
C ASN A 394 -26.77 5.55 42.56
N CYS A 395 -26.15 6.39 41.71
CA CYS A 395 -25.74 7.73 42.09
C CYS A 395 -26.61 8.82 41.43
N LYS A 396 -26.66 10.00 42.06
CA LYS A 396 -27.43 11.16 41.54
C LYS A 396 -27.03 11.62 40.12
N HIS A 397 -25.83 11.25 39.65
CA HIS A 397 -25.34 11.65 38.32
C HIS A 397 -25.82 10.72 37.19
N THR A 398 -26.34 9.55 37.54
CA THR A 398 -26.67 8.47 36.59
C THR A 398 -28.07 7.90 36.81
N ARG A 399 -28.75 8.35 37.85
CA ARG A 399 -30.12 7.97 38.19
C ARG A 399 -31.04 8.95 37.46
N ASN A 400 -31.45 8.57 36.24
CA ASN A 400 -32.43 9.30 35.45
C ASN A 400 -33.81 9.23 36.08
#